data_AF-A0A9W7PL93-F1
#
_entry.id   AF-A0A9W7PL93-F1
#
_cell.length_a   1.000
_cell.length_b   1.000
_cell.length_c   1.000
_cell.angle_alpha   90.00
_cell.angle_beta   90.00
_cell.angle_gamma   90.00
#
_symmetry.space_group_name_H-M   'P 1'
#
loop_
_entity.id
_entity.type
_entity.pdbx_description
1 polymer ?
#
loop_
_entity_poly.entity_id
_entity_poly.type
_entity_poly.pdbx_seq_one_letter_code
_entity_poly.pdbx_strand_id
1 'polypeptide(L)'
;MKEVTLVFKSGAKVSFTAAQFKTFKNNFGFLSTIEWEGATGKVPLHIGVSSIDAIFVEDIAEEESIKEPDHPTEDFYGCEIQQDDKYFMFGQDVVLKENLAGYLIEQQNVECFKAV
;
A
#
# COMPACT_ATOMS: atom_id res chain seq x y z
N MET A 1 -7.19 9.26 9.82
CA MET A 1 -6.28 9.81 8.79
C MET A 1 -6.77 11.18 8.28
N LYS A 2 -5.91 11.98 7.66
CA LYS A 2 -6.24 13.28 7.05
C LYS A 2 -6.00 13.22 5.54
N GLU A 3 -6.91 13.74 4.74
CA GLU A 3 -6.62 14.11 3.35
C GLU A 3 -6.21 15.59 3.32
N VAL A 4 -5.08 15.88 2.68
CA VAL A 4 -4.52 17.23 2.57
C VAL A 4 -4.40 17.60 1.12
N THR A 5 -5.01 18.71 0.74
CA THR A 5 -4.86 19.30 -0.60
C THR A 5 -4.17 20.64 -0.52
N LEU A 6 -3.02 20.76 -1.17
CA LEU A 6 -2.31 22.03 -1.36
C LEU A 6 -2.65 22.61 -2.72
N VAL A 7 -3.05 23.88 -2.74
CA VAL A 7 -3.30 24.64 -3.97
C VAL A 7 -2.21 25.70 -4.12
N PHE A 8 -1.51 25.66 -5.25
CA PHE A 8 -0.48 26.63 -5.58
C PHE A 8 -1.07 27.84 -6.30
N LYS A 9 -0.43 29.01 -6.21
CA LYS A 9 -0.85 30.22 -6.93
C LYS A 9 -0.87 30.07 -8.46
N SER A 10 -0.13 29.10 -8.99
CA SER A 10 -0.21 28.72 -10.41
C SER A 10 -1.51 28.01 -10.78
N GLY A 11 -2.35 27.65 -9.80
CA GLY A 11 -3.54 26.81 -9.97
C GLY A 11 -3.26 25.31 -9.89
N ALA A 12 -1.98 24.89 -9.83
CA ALA A 12 -1.62 23.49 -9.63
C ALA A 12 -2.10 22.99 -8.26
N LYS A 13 -2.41 21.70 -8.17
CA LYS A 13 -2.88 21.06 -6.93
C LYS A 13 -2.12 19.77 -6.67
N VAL A 14 -1.87 19.48 -5.40
CA VAL A 14 -1.36 18.18 -4.95
C VAL A 14 -2.17 17.73 -3.74
N SER A 15 -2.58 16.47 -3.76
CA SER A 15 -3.34 15.86 -2.67
C SER A 15 -2.59 14.65 -2.14
N PHE A 16 -2.58 14.48 -0.82
CA PHE A 16 -1.95 13.34 -0.16
C PHE A 16 -2.64 13.02 1.16
N THR A 17 -2.49 11.80 1.63
CA THR A 17 -2.98 11.37 2.94
C THR A 17 -1.88 11.41 3.98
N ALA A 18 -2.22 11.78 5.21
CA ALA A 18 -1.31 11.80 6.33
C ALA A 18 -2.02 11.36 7.61
N ALA A 19 -1.33 10.62 8.49
CA ALA A 19 -1.87 10.27 9.80
C ALA A 19 -2.10 11.53 10.66
N GLN A 20 -1.16 12.47 10.60
CA GLN A 20 -1.25 13.78 11.27
C GLN A 20 -0.81 14.89 10.32
N PHE A 21 -1.45 16.06 10.43
CA PHE A 21 -1.09 17.26 9.68
C PHE A 21 -1.22 18.51 10.57
N LYS A 22 -0.21 19.37 10.57
CA LYS A 22 -0.15 20.60 11.38
C LYS A 22 0.40 21.77 10.58
N THR A 23 -0.14 22.96 10.84
CA THR A 23 0.31 24.23 10.28
C THR A 23 0.71 25.19 11.39
N PHE A 24 1.80 25.93 11.20
CA PHE A 24 2.29 26.92 12.15
C PHE A 24 2.29 28.31 11.50
N LYS A 25 1.92 29.33 12.27
CA LYS A 25 1.96 30.74 11.84
C LYS A 25 3.05 31.49 12.61
N ASN A 26 3.70 32.44 11.95
CA ASN A 26 4.60 33.37 12.61
C ASN A 26 3.83 34.44 13.40
N ASN A 27 4.55 35.31 14.12
CA ASN A 27 3.97 36.41 14.91
C ASN A 27 3.18 37.44 14.09
N PHE A 28 3.30 37.40 12.76
CA PHE A 28 2.57 38.27 11.82
C PHE A 28 1.37 37.57 11.17
N GLY A 29 1.05 36.34 11.58
CA GLY A 29 -0.09 35.57 11.08
C GLY A 29 0.15 34.85 9.75
N PHE A 30 1.34 34.95 9.16
CA PHE A 30 1.70 34.20 7.96
C PHE A 30 2.04 32.76 8.29
N LEU A 31 1.67 31.83 7.42
CA LEU A 31 2.11 30.44 7.51
C LEU A 31 3.64 30.38 7.49
N SER A 32 4.25 29.70 8.46
CA SER A 32 5.71 29.56 8.57
C SER A 32 6.16 28.12 8.32
N THR A 33 5.36 27.14 8.73
CA THR A 33 5.74 25.72 8.71
C THR A 33 4.52 24.85 8.48
N ILE A 34 4.71 23.74 7.75
CA ILE A 34 3.76 22.64 7.60
C ILE A 34 4.48 21.37 8.03
N GLU A 35 3.85 20.54 8.85
CA GLU A 35 4.38 19.26 9.32
C GLU A 35 3.33 18.16 9.12
N TRP A 36 3.80 16.95 8.78
CA TRP A 36 2.97 15.75 8.75
C TRP A 36 3.79 14.52 9.14
N GLU A 37 3.10 13.48 9.61
CA GLU A 37 3.73 12.23 10.02
C GLU A 37 4.32 11.48 8.80
N GLY A 38 5.55 10.94 8.95
CA GLY A 38 6.29 10.29 7.86
C GLY A 38 7.21 11.21 7.04
N ALA A 39 7.22 12.52 7.31
CA ALA A 39 8.16 13.46 6.71
C ALA A 39 9.58 13.30 7.31
N THR A 40 10.29 12.20 7.00
CA THR A 40 11.66 11.97 7.48
C THR A 40 12.72 12.43 6.47
N GLY A 41 13.81 13.03 6.94
CA GLY A 41 15.05 13.25 6.18
C GLY A 41 15.12 14.46 5.24
N LYS A 42 14.02 15.17 5.03
CA LYS A 42 14.01 16.46 4.33
C LYS A 42 13.21 17.45 5.17
N VAL A 43 13.89 18.16 6.06
CA VAL A 43 13.34 19.39 6.66
C VAL A 43 12.73 20.18 5.50
N PRO A 44 11.46 20.66 5.56
CA PRO A 44 10.89 21.47 4.49
C PRO A 44 11.74 22.72 4.34
N LEU A 45 12.77 22.65 3.49
CA LEU A 45 13.74 23.71 3.29
C LEU A 45 13.01 24.76 2.46
N HIS A 46 12.38 25.70 3.16
CA HIS A 46 11.55 26.74 2.58
C HIS A 46 10.51 26.20 1.59
N ILE A 47 9.39 25.68 2.09
CA ILE A 47 8.16 25.94 1.35
C ILE A 47 8.06 27.46 1.32
N GLY A 48 8.38 28.07 0.19
CA GLY A 48 8.05 29.46 -0.06
C GLY A 48 6.55 29.55 0.04
N VAL A 49 6.02 29.82 1.23
CA VAL A 49 4.58 29.96 1.51
C VAL A 49 3.94 31.03 0.62
N SER A 50 4.77 31.88 0.00
CA SER A 50 4.41 32.79 -1.07
C SER A 50 3.81 32.10 -2.31
N SER A 51 4.07 30.81 -2.54
CA SER A 51 3.58 30.04 -3.69
C SER A 51 2.34 29.20 -3.40
N ILE A 52 1.97 29.02 -2.13
CA ILE A 52 0.74 28.34 -1.73
C ILE A 52 -0.36 29.38 -1.61
N ASP A 53 -1.51 29.10 -2.22
CA ASP A 53 -2.70 29.93 -2.17
C ASP A 53 -3.67 29.43 -1.09
N ALA A 54 -3.88 28.11 -1.02
CA ALA A 54 -4.77 27.49 -0.06
C ALA A 54 -4.30 26.10 0.39
N ILE A 55 -4.75 25.69 1.58
CA ILE A 55 -4.57 24.35 2.15
C ILE A 55 -5.93 23.88 2.65
N PHE A 56 -6.39 22.74 2.14
CA PHE A 56 -7.58 22.06 2.62
C PHE A 56 -7.15 20.83 3.40
N VAL A 57 -7.75 20.62 4.56
CA VAL A 57 -7.49 19.48 5.44
C VAL A 57 -8.83 18.89 5.84
N GLU A 58 -9.05 17.65 5.45
CA GLU A 58 -10.28 16.92 5.72
C GLU A 58 -9.97 15.68 6.57
N ASP A 59 -10.86 15.40 7.52
CA ASP A 59 -10.82 14.15 8.27
C ASP A 59 -11.41 13.03 7.40
N ILE A 60 -10.61 12.01 7.15
CA ILE A 60 -11.05 10.81 6.44
C ILE A 60 -10.99 9.61 7.38
N ALA A 61 -12.00 8.74 7.26
CA ALA A 61 -11.95 7.44 7.90
C ALA A 61 -10.71 6.70 7.36
N GLU A 62 -9.96 6.07 8.26
CA GLU A 62 -8.97 5.08 7.81
C GLU A 62 -9.74 3.96 7.12
N GLU A 63 -9.42 3.69 5.86
CA GLU A 63 -9.75 2.39 5.29
C GLU A 63 -9.05 1.38 6.20
N GLU A 64 -9.83 0.61 6.95
CA GLU A 64 -9.29 -0.52 7.69
C GLU A 64 -8.51 -1.34 6.68
N SER A 65 -7.20 -1.50 6.91
CA SER A 65 -6.43 -2.49 6.18
C SER A 65 -7.15 -3.80 6.46
N ILE A 66 -7.90 -4.29 5.49
CA ILE A 66 -8.44 -5.64 5.54
C ILE A 66 -7.19 -6.49 5.55
N LYS A 67 -6.75 -6.91 6.74
CA LYS A 67 -5.71 -7.92 6.83
C LYS A 67 -6.28 -9.08 6.02
N GLU A 68 -5.56 -9.48 4.97
CA GLU A 68 -5.90 -10.72 4.29
C GLU A 68 -6.07 -11.79 5.38
N PRO A 69 -7.20 -12.50 5.39
CA PRO A 69 -7.42 -13.52 6.39
C PRO A 69 -6.29 -14.55 6.28
N ASP A 70 -5.60 -14.79 7.38
CA ASP A 70 -4.62 -15.88 7.49
C ASP A 70 -5.33 -17.18 7.13
N HIS A 71 -4.96 -17.77 5.99
CA HIS A 71 -5.57 -18.99 5.50
C HIS A 71 -4.82 -20.18 6.10
N PRO A 72 -5.48 -21.06 6.88
CA PRO A 72 -4.80 -22.10 7.67
C PRO A 72 -4.20 -23.23 6.82
N THR A 73 -4.34 -23.18 5.50
CA THR A 73 -3.87 -24.23 4.59
C THR A 73 -2.81 -23.63 3.69
N GLU A 74 -1.61 -24.20 3.76
CA GLU A 74 -0.51 -23.91 2.85
C GLU A 74 -0.40 -25.04 1.82
N ASP A 75 0.14 -24.71 0.66
CA ASP A 75 0.56 -25.69 -0.33
C ASP A 75 1.86 -26.40 0.10
N PHE A 76 2.25 -27.42 -0.65
CA PHE A 76 3.44 -28.22 -0.39
C PHE A 76 4.74 -27.39 -0.31
N TYR A 77 4.75 -26.20 -0.89
CA TYR A 77 5.90 -25.30 -0.92
C TYR A 77 5.78 -24.14 0.09
N GLY A 78 4.74 -24.13 0.93
CA GLY A 78 4.52 -23.13 1.98
C GLY A 78 3.80 -21.86 1.51
N CYS A 79 3.11 -21.89 0.36
CA CYS A 79 2.27 -20.78 -0.09
C CYS A 79 0.84 -20.94 0.44
N GLU A 80 0.31 -19.91 1.10
CA GLU A 80 -1.07 -19.91 1.60
C GLU A 80 -2.11 -20.09 0.48
N ILE A 81 -3.06 -21.00 0.69
CA ILE A 81 -4.21 -21.21 -0.20
C ILE A 81 -5.28 -20.19 0.11
N GLN A 82 -5.49 -19.24 -0.80
CA GLN A 82 -6.53 -18.22 -0.68
C GLN A 82 -7.92 -18.78 -1.05
N GLN A 83 -8.99 -18.06 -0.67
CA GLN A 83 -10.38 -18.52 -0.85
C GLN A 83 -10.76 -18.90 -2.30
N ASP A 84 -10.16 -18.24 -3.30
CA ASP A 84 -10.46 -18.44 -4.72
C ASP A 84 -9.37 -19.22 -5.49
N ASP A 85 -8.38 -19.74 -4.76
CA ASP A 85 -7.28 -20.48 -5.38
C ASP A 85 -7.72 -21.86 -5.87
N LYS A 86 -7.13 -22.25 -7.00
CA LYS A 86 -7.29 -23.60 -7.54
C LYS A 86 -6.09 -24.44 -7.10
N TYR A 87 -6.36 -25.51 -6.38
CA TYR A 87 -5.35 -26.45 -5.91
C TYR A 87 -5.77 -27.89 -6.15
N PHE A 88 -4.81 -28.81 -5.99
CA PHE A 88 -4.95 -30.23 -6.21
C PHE A 88 -4.45 -30.99 -4.97
N MET A 89 -5.11 -32.11 -4.65
CA MET A 89 -4.74 -32.96 -3.52
C MET A 89 -4.03 -34.23 -4.02
N PHE A 90 -2.81 -34.46 -3.55
CA PHE A 90 -2.04 -35.69 -3.79
C PHE A 90 -1.80 -36.41 -2.46
N GLY A 91 -2.75 -37.25 -2.06
CA GLY A 91 -2.73 -37.84 -0.72
C GLY A 91 -2.92 -36.77 0.35
N GLN A 92 -1.86 -36.49 1.13
CA GLN A 92 -1.86 -35.43 2.14
C GLN A 92 -1.28 -34.10 1.63
N ASP A 93 -0.66 -34.09 0.45
CA ASP A 93 -0.03 -32.91 -0.11
C ASP A 93 -1.07 -32.05 -0.83
N VAL A 94 -1.12 -30.77 -0.46
CA VAL A 94 -1.91 -29.72 -1.13
C VAL A 94 -1.00 -29.04 -2.14
N VAL A 95 -1.40 -28.86 -3.38
CA VAL A 95 -0.54 -28.25 -4.42
C VAL A 95 -1.32 -27.21 -5.20
N LEU A 96 -0.88 -25.94 -5.16
CA LEU A 96 -1.47 -24.88 -5.97
C LEU A 96 -1.32 -25.16 -7.46
N LYS A 97 -2.28 -24.70 -8.26
CA LYS A 97 -2.26 -24.88 -9.72
C LYS A 97 -0.98 -24.34 -10.37
N GLU A 98 -0.42 -23.25 -9.84
CA GLU A 98 0.82 -22.67 -10.32
C GLU A 98 2.04 -23.56 -10.05
N ASN A 99 2.04 -24.28 -8.93
CA ASN A 99 3.12 -25.19 -8.52
C ASN A 99 2.93 -26.64 -9.01
N LEU A 100 1.76 -26.95 -9.59
CA LEU A 100 1.39 -28.30 -10.02
C LEU A 100 2.42 -28.95 -10.95
N ALA A 101 2.91 -28.22 -11.95
CA ALA A 101 3.86 -28.79 -12.90
C ALA A 101 5.20 -29.15 -12.23
N GLY A 102 5.68 -28.29 -11.33
CA GLY A 102 6.90 -28.54 -10.55
C GLY A 102 6.74 -29.77 -9.66
N TYR A 103 5.64 -29.83 -8.91
CA TYR A 103 5.33 -30.96 -8.04
C TYR A 103 5.25 -32.29 -8.81
N LEU A 104 4.58 -32.31 -9.97
CA LEU A 104 4.46 -33.53 -10.78
C LEU A 104 5.81 -34.01 -11.32
N ILE A 105 6.71 -33.10 -11.70
CA ILE A 105 8.05 -33.46 -12.16
C ILE A 105 8.89 -33.97 -11.00
N GLU A 106 8.91 -33.25 -9.88
CA GLU A 106 9.80 -33.51 -8.75
C GLU A 106 9.37 -34.72 -7.91
N GLN A 107 8.09 -34.79 -7.56
CA GLN A 107 7.56 -35.78 -6.61
C GLN A 107 6.94 -37.00 -7.29
N GLN A 108 6.38 -36.82 -8.50
CA GLN A 108 5.72 -37.90 -9.24
C GLN A 108 6.53 -38.41 -10.44
N ASN A 109 7.65 -37.75 -10.76
CA ASN A 109 8.52 -38.08 -11.89
C ASN A 109 7.77 -38.13 -13.24
N VAL A 110 6.82 -37.21 -13.44
CA VAL A 110 5.96 -37.11 -14.62
C VAL A 110 6.46 -36.01 -15.55
N GLU A 111 6.65 -36.33 -16.84
CA GLU A 111 6.90 -35.32 -17.87
C GLU A 111 5.64 -34.49 -18.14
N CYS A 112 5.73 -33.18 -17.94
CA CYS A 112 4.63 -32.24 -18.16
C CYS A 112 4.78 -31.53 -19.51
N PHE A 113 3.72 -31.56 -20.32
CA PHE A 113 3.65 -30.84 -21.60
C PHE A 113 2.55 -29.79 -21.56
N LYS A 114 2.85 -28.58 -22.04
CA LYS A 114 1.86 -27.50 -22.17
C LYS A 114 1.68 -27.20 -23.65
N ALA A 115 0.44 -27.23 -24.13
CA ALA A 115 0.13 -26.73 -25.46
C ALA A 115 0.37 -25.22 -25.52
N VAL A 116 1.02 -24.75 -26.59
CA VAL A 116 1.27 -23.33 -26.88
C VAL A 116 0.11 -22.77 -27.68
#